data_AF-A0A656PLJ7-F1
#
_entry.id   AF-A0A656PLJ7-F1
#
_cell.length_a   1.000
_cell.length_b   1.000
_cell.length_c   1.000
_cell.angle_alpha   90.00
_cell.angle_beta   90.00
_cell.angle_gamma   90.00
#
_symmetry.space_group_name_H-M   'P 1'
#
loop_
_entity.id
_entity.type
_entity.pdbx_description
1 polymer ?
#
loop_
_entity_poly.entity_id
_entity_poly.type
_entity_poly.pdbx_seq_one_letter_code
_entity_poly.pdbx_strand_id
1 'polypeptide(L)'
;MMTKEKYILDNLRKTLCYKCGTSLERAEIVPISSEASIAWVAHAVCPKCKAESMVTITPTGNGIVPVQSDLKGTEFKKFVGIKSVSYDEVLDLHLALKKERIWNLLQKKEKNLAKPRKA
;
A
#
# COMPACT_ATOMS: atom_id res chain seq x y z
N MET A 1 -10.84 0.03 -30.29
CA MET A 1 -10.79 -0.66 -28.98
C MET A 1 -9.72 0.04 -28.13
N MET A 2 -10.06 0.55 -26.95
CA MET A 2 -9.15 1.28 -26.07
C MET A 2 -8.36 0.29 -25.20
N THR A 3 -7.03 0.39 -25.18
CA THR A 3 -6.19 -0.49 -24.36
C THR A 3 -6.15 -0.02 -22.91
N LYS A 4 -5.87 -0.93 -21.97
CA LYS A 4 -5.71 -0.62 -20.53
C LYS A 4 -4.68 0.48 -20.29
N GLU A 5 -3.57 0.46 -21.02
CA GLU A 5 -2.51 1.47 -20.94
C GLU A 5 -2.99 2.85 -21.38
N LYS A 6 -3.72 2.95 -22.52
CA LYS A 6 -4.29 4.21 -22.98
C LYS A 6 -5.31 4.76 -21.98
N TYR A 7 -6.15 3.89 -21.43
CA TYR A 7 -7.11 4.27 -20.40
C TYR A 7 -6.45 4.82 -19.13
N ILE A 8 -5.37 4.18 -18.65
CA ILE A 8 -4.61 4.67 -17.49
C ILE A 8 -3.97 6.02 -17.80
N LEU A 9 -3.32 6.15 -18.96
CA LEU A 9 -2.64 7.39 -19.35
C LEU A 9 -3.62 8.57 -19.45
N ASP A 10 -4.77 8.36 -20.08
CA ASP A 10 -5.80 9.41 -20.23
C ASP A 10 -6.39 9.85 -18.88
N ASN A 11 -6.47 8.94 -17.91
CA ASN A 11 -6.90 9.27 -16.55
C ASN A 11 -5.80 9.97 -15.74
N LEU A 12 -4.54 9.58 -15.90
CA LEU A 12 -3.40 10.28 -15.27
C LEU A 12 -3.25 11.71 -15.78
N ARG A 13 -3.50 11.95 -17.07
CA ARG A 13 -3.54 13.30 -17.66
C ARG A 13 -4.52 14.22 -16.95
N LYS A 14 -5.71 13.70 -16.63
CA LYS A 14 -6.80 14.43 -15.98
C LYS A 14 -6.62 14.55 -14.47
N THR A 15 -5.74 13.73 -13.88
CA THR A 15 -5.46 13.74 -12.45
C THR A 15 -4.39 14.77 -12.14
N LEU A 16 -4.70 15.66 -11.19
CA LEU A 16 -3.78 16.71 -10.73
C LEU A 16 -3.15 16.31 -9.40
N CYS A 17 -1.89 16.68 -9.21
CA CYS A 17 -1.19 16.50 -7.94
C CYS A 17 -1.88 17.30 -6.83
N TYR A 18 -2.22 16.63 -5.73
CA TYR A 18 -2.88 17.24 -4.56
C TYR A 18 -2.08 18.41 -3.95
N LYS A 19 -0.75 18.41 -4.09
CA LYS A 19 0.14 19.41 -3.47
C LYS A 19 0.41 20.62 -4.36
N CYS A 20 0.59 20.42 -5.67
CA CYS A 20 1.08 21.49 -6.57
C CYS A 20 0.23 21.69 -7.83
N GLY A 21 -0.88 20.96 -7.98
CA GLY A 21 -1.81 21.08 -9.11
C GLY A 21 -1.27 20.63 -10.47
N THR A 22 -0.03 20.11 -10.54
CA THR A 22 0.55 19.65 -11.81
C THR A 22 -0.07 18.30 -12.22
N SER A 23 -0.34 18.13 -13.52
CA SER A 23 -0.84 16.86 -14.08
C SER A 23 0.12 15.70 -13.77
N LEU A 24 -0.48 14.53 -13.48
CA LEU A 24 0.24 13.29 -13.22
C LEU A 24 0.53 12.47 -14.48
N GLU A 25 0.33 13.02 -15.69
CA GLU A 25 0.65 12.33 -16.96
C GLU A 25 2.07 11.76 -16.99
N ARG A 26 3.05 12.51 -16.44
CA ARG A 26 4.46 12.12 -16.39
C ARG A 26 4.90 11.64 -15.00
N ALA A 27 3.97 11.20 -14.17
CA ALA A 27 4.30 10.66 -12.87
C ALA A 27 5.04 9.33 -13.03
N GLU A 28 5.96 9.05 -12.10
CA GLU A 28 6.46 7.69 -11.93
C GLU A 28 5.37 6.85 -11.27
N ILE A 29 4.99 5.74 -11.89
CA ILE A 29 3.86 4.92 -11.51
C ILE A 29 4.33 3.52 -11.10
N VAL A 30 3.97 3.10 -9.89
CA VAL A 30 4.11 1.71 -9.45
C VAL A 30 2.72 1.12 -9.22
N PRO A 31 2.25 0.19 -10.08
CA PRO A 31 0.94 -0.42 -9.92
C PRO A 31 0.89 -1.24 -8.63
N ILE A 32 -0.10 -1.01 -7.78
CA ILE A 32 -0.28 -1.71 -6.50
C ILE A 32 -1.26 -2.88 -6.66
N SER A 33 -2.35 -2.69 -7.41
CA SER A 33 -3.29 -3.77 -7.73
C SER A 33 -3.01 -4.37 -9.11
N SER A 34 -2.96 -5.69 -9.19
CA SER A 34 -2.84 -6.41 -10.46
C SER A 34 -4.20 -6.75 -11.09
N GLU A 35 -5.26 -6.96 -10.28
CA GLU A 35 -6.45 -7.71 -10.74
C GLU A 35 -7.83 -7.24 -10.19
N ALA A 36 -7.97 -6.06 -9.58
CA ALA A 36 -9.32 -5.58 -9.26
C ALA A 36 -10.02 -5.11 -10.56
N SER A 37 -11.00 -5.88 -11.03
CA SER A 37 -11.69 -5.69 -12.32
C SER A 37 -12.40 -4.34 -12.48
N ILE A 38 -12.61 -3.62 -11.38
CA ILE A 38 -13.38 -2.37 -11.33
C ILE A 38 -12.49 -1.16 -10.94
N ALA A 39 -11.28 -1.40 -10.40
CA ALA A 39 -10.42 -0.34 -9.89
C ALA A 39 -8.93 -0.67 -10.05
N TRP A 40 -8.20 0.22 -10.69
CA TRP A 40 -6.74 0.13 -10.77
C TRP A 40 -6.12 1.11 -9.77
N VAL A 41 -5.28 0.59 -8.88
CA VAL A 41 -4.61 1.38 -7.83
C VAL A 41 -3.13 1.40 -8.11
N ALA A 42 -2.52 2.58 -8.10
CA ALA A 42 -1.10 2.75 -8.25
C ALA A 42 -0.54 3.82 -7.33
N HIS A 43 0.71 3.63 -6.93
CA HIS A 43 1.51 4.67 -6.31
C HIS A 43 2.06 5.58 -7.42
N ALA A 44 1.91 6.89 -7.23
CA ALA A 44 2.31 7.90 -8.19
C ALA A 44 3.19 8.97 -7.52
N VAL A 45 4.33 9.26 -8.14
CA VAL A 45 5.24 10.34 -7.72
C VAL A 45 5.09 11.53 -8.65
N CYS A 46 4.73 12.69 -8.10
CA CYS A 46 4.57 13.90 -8.88
C CYS A 46 5.89 14.30 -9.55
N PRO A 47 5.91 14.57 -10.87
CA PRO A 47 7.15 14.91 -11.58
C PRO A 47 7.74 16.25 -11.11
N LYS A 48 6.90 17.20 -10.67
CA LYS A 48 7.28 18.57 -10.28
C LYS A 48 7.73 18.67 -8.82
N CYS A 49 6.86 18.33 -7.88
CA CYS A 49 7.10 18.57 -6.45
C CYS A 49 7.51 17.31 -5.67
N LYS A 50 7.62 16.16 -6.36
CA LYS A 50 7.95 14.84 -5.78
C LYS A 50 6.98 14.37 -4.68
N ALA A 51 5.82 15.01 -4.54
CA ALA A 51 4.79 14.52 -3.64
C ALA A 51 4.28 13.15 -4.10
N GLU A 52 4.09 12.26 -3.15
CA GLU A 52 3.65 10.89 -3.37
C GLU A 52 2.16 10.76 -3.09
N SER A 53 1.48 9.96 -3.90
CA SER A 53 0.04 9.75 -3.78
C SER A 53 -0.35 8.36 -4.26
N MET A 54 -1.40 7.80 -3.67
CA MET A 54 -2.12 6.67 -4.27
C MET A 54 -3.17 7.23 -5.22
N VAL A 55 -3.13 6.75 -6.46
CA VAL A 55 -4.11 7.06 -7.48
C VAL A 55 -4.97 5.83 -7.70
N THR A 56 -6.28 6.00 -7.57
CA THR A 56 -7.28 4.98 -7.87
C THR A 56 -8.02 5.41 -9.11
N ILE A 57 -7.98 4.59 -10.16
CA ILE A 57 -8.68 4.81 -11.43
C ILE A 57 -9.84 3.82 -11.48
N THR A 58 -11.07 4.34 -11.54
CA THR A 58 -12.29 3.55 -11.74
C THR A 58 -13.05 4.06 -12.97
N PRO A 59 -13.99 3.27 -13.51
CA PRO A 59 -14.87 3.75 -14.59
C PRO A 59 -15.66 5.02 -14.24
N THR A 60 -15.92 5.26 -12.95
CA THR A 60 -16.72 6.40 -12.47
C THR A 60 -15.88 7.64 -12.16
N GLY A 61 -14.56 7.51 -12.04
CA GLY A 61 -13.68 8.64 -11.81
C GLY A 61 -12.32 8.26 -11.21
N ASN A 62 -11.52 9.29 -10.94
CA ASN A 62 -10.20 9.15 -10.35
C ASN A 62 -10.20 9.64 -8.91
N GLY A 63 -9.67 8.83 -8.01
CA GLY A 63 -9.39 9.19 -6.62
C GLY A 63 -7.89 9.44 -6.45
N ILE A 64 -7.54 10.46 -5.66
CA ILE A 64 -6.16 10.72 -5.24
C ILE A 64 -6.11 10.82 -3.72
N VAL A 65 -5.20 10.08 -3.11
CA VAL A 65 -4.96 10.11 -1.67
C VAL A 65 -3.49 10.39 -1.42
N PRO A 66 -3.14 11.42 -0.62
CA PRO A 66 -1.76 11.68 -0.21
C PRO A 66 -1.14 10.47 0.49
N VAL A 67 0.12 10.18 0.19
CA VAL A 67 0.89 9.14 0.89
C VAL A 67 1.93 9.83 1.76
N GLN A 68 1.85 9.62 3.06
CA GLN A 68 2.83 10.08 4.04
C GLN A 68 3.45 8.86 4.71
N SER A 69 4.33 8.18 3.99
CA SER A 69 5.01 6.98 4.44
C SER A 69 6.44 6.99 3.93
N ASP A 70 7.32 6.31 4.67
CA ASP A 70 8.70 5.98 4.30
C ASP A 70 8.79 4.79 3.32
N LEU A 71 7.66 4.14 3.01
CA LEU A 71 7.58 3.02 2.09
C LEU A 71 7.73 3.46 0.64
N LYS A 72 8.54 2.72 -0.13
CA LYS A 72 8.61 2.86 -1.59
C LYS A 72 7.38 2.23 -2.26
N GLY A 73 7.06 2.69 -3.48
CA GLY A 73 6.01 2.12 -4.33
C GLY A 73 6.01 0.58 -4.42
N THR A 74 7.20 -0.01 -4.51
CA THR A 74 7.39 -1.48 -4.56
C THR A 74 7.10 -2.20 -3.25
N GLU A 75 7.21 -1.51 -2.12
CA GLU A 75 7.02 -2.08 -0.78
C GLU A 75 5.56 -2.13 -0.40
N PHE A 76 4.74 -1.20 -0.87
CA PHE A 76 3.28 -1.24 -0.68
C PHE A 76 2.66 -2.56 -1.11
N LYS A 77 3.17 -3.19 -2.18
CA LYS A 77 2.72 -4.52 -2.63
C LYS A 77 2.84 -5.59 -1.56
N LYS A 78 3.83 -5.50 -0.67
CA LYS A 78 4.02 -6.47 0.43
C LYS A 78 2.89 -6.38 1.44
N PHE A 79 2.26 -5.22 1.59
CA PHE A 79 1.21 -4.97 2.56
C PHE A 79 -0.21 -5.19 2.00
N VAL A 80 -0.35 -5.36 0.68
CA VAL A 80 -1.64 -5.68 0.07
C VAL A 80 -2.14 -7.04 0.56
N GLY A 81 -3.32 -7.06 1.16
CA GLY A 81 -3.93 -8.29 1.68
C GLY A 81 -3.37 -8.78 3.02
N ILE A 82 -2.42 -8.07 3.63
CA ILE A 82 -2.01 -8.35 5.01
C ILE A 82 -3.16 -7.97 5.96
N LYS A 83 -3.40 -8.81 6.97
CA LYS A 83 -4.38 -8.54 8.03
C LYS A 83 -4.04 -7.22 8.71
N SER A 84 -5.01 -6.31 8.79
CA SER A 84 -4.88 -5.07 9.56
C SER A 84 -4.58 -5.38 11.01
N VAL A 85 -3.65 -4.63 11.61
CA VAL A 85 -3.36 -4.71 13.04
C VAL A 85 -4.38 -3.87 13.80
N SER A 86 -5.09 -4.45 14.77
CA SER A 86 -6.05 -3.72 15.61
C SER A 86 -5.37 -3.01 16.79
N TYR A 87 -6.07 -2.05 17.40
CA TYR A 87 -5.59 -1.39 18.63
C TYR A 87 -5.37 -2.37 19.77
N ASP A 88 -6.25 -3.36 19.92
CA ASP A 88 -6.13 -4.39 20.95
C ASP A 88 -4.89 -5.24 20.72
N GLU A 89 -4.59 -5.63 19.47
CA GLU A 89 -3.37 -6.37 19.12
C GLU A 89 -2.10 -5.57 19.48
N VAL A 90 -2.12 -4.23 19.34
CA VAL A 90 -1.01 -3.36 19.76
C VAL A 90 -0.90 -3.29 21.29
N LEU A 91 -2.03 -3.16 21.99
CA LEU A 91 -2.06 -3.12 23.45
C LEU A 91 -1.56 -4.44 24.04
N ASP A 92 -2.00 -5.56 23.48
CA ASP A 92 -1.56 -6.90 23.88
C ASP A 92 -0.05 -7.07 23.70
N LEU A 93 0.49 -6.59 22.57
CA LEU A 93 1.94 -6.59 22.33
C LEU A 93 2.66 -5.74 23.39
N HIS A 94 2.16 -4.54 23.70
CA HIS A 94 2.76 -3.69 24.74
C HIS A 94 2.76 -4.37 26.12
N LEU A 95 1.64 -4.99 26.51
CA LEU A 95 1.53 -5.71 27.78
C LEU A 95 2.45 -6.94 27.82
N ALA A 96 2.62 -7.65 26.70
CA ALA A 96 3.57 -8.75 26.60
C ALA A 96 5.03 -8.27 26.73
N LEU A 97 5.38 -7.16 26.08
CA LEU A 97 6.72 -6.57 26.13
C LEU A 97 7.11 -6.03 27.52
N LYS A 98 6.14 -5.65 28.35
CA LYS A 98 6.38 -5.31 29.76
C LYS A 98 6.83 -6.52 30.59
N LYS A 99 6.39 -7.72 30.23
CA LYS A 99 6.71 -8.96 30.97
C LYS A 99 7.98 -9.61 30.46
N GLU A 100 8.25 -9.52 29.14
CA GLU A 100 9.33 -10.23 28.49
C GLU A 100 9.97 -9.41 27.37
N ARG A 101 11.27 -9.62 27.11
CA ARG A 101 11.94 -8.99 25.97
C ARG A 101 11.39 -9.53 24.65
N ILE A 102 11.35 -8.68 23.63
CA ILE A 102 10.86 -9.03 22.29
C ILE A 102 11.54 -10.28 21.69
N TRP A 103 12.85 -10.44 21.91
CA TRP A 103 13.61 -11.59 21.44
C TRP A 103 13.08 -12.93 21.99
N ASN A 104 12.66 -12.94 23.25
CA ASN A 104 12.11 -14.14 23.89
C ASN A 104 10.74 -14.49 23.29
N LEU A 105 9.93 -13.49 22.96
CA LEU A 105 8.62 -13.68 22.32
C LEU A 105 8.79 -14.24 20.90
N LEU A 106 9.75 -13.72 20.13
CA LEU A 106 10.03 -14.20 18.78
C LEU A 106 10.54 -15.65 18.78
N GLN A 107 11.48 -15.99 19.66
CA GLN A 107 12.00 -17.36 19.77
C GLN A 107 10.93 -18.38 20.23
N LYS A 108 10.00 -17.97 21.11
CA LYS A 108 8.88 -18.84 21.53
C LYS A 108 7.96 -19.18 20.35
N LYS A 109 7.70 -18.23 19.45
CA LYS A 109 6.87 -18.44 18.26
C LYS A 109 7.49 -19.47 17.31
N GLU A 110 8.80 -19.39 17.08
CA GLU A 110 9.53 -20.35 16.23
C GLU A 110 9.47 -21.77 16.81
N LYS A 111 9.65 -21.92 18.13
CA LYS A 111 9.56 -23.23 18.81
C LYS A 111 8.15 -23.84 18.75
N ASN A 112 7.10 -23.02 18.76
CA ASN A 112 5.72 -23.49 18.66
C ASN A 112 5.33 -23.87 17.21
N LEU A 113 5.92 -23.22 16.21
CA LEU A 113 5.77 -23.61 14.80
C LEU A 113 6.52 -24.91 14.46
N ALA A 114 7.62 -25.19 15.16
CA ALA A 114 8.43 -26.40 14.98
C ALA A 114 7.87 -27.66 15.66
N LYS A 115 6.86 -27.54 16.52
CA LYS A 115 6.20 -28.72 17.11
C LYS A 115 5.19 -29.29 16.11
N PRO A 116 5.28 -30.58 15.72
CA PRO A 116 4.25 -31.18 14.88
C PRO A 116 2.92 -31.10 15.61
N ARG A 117 1.90 -30.54 14.95
CA ARG A 117 0.52 -30.61 15.42
C ARG A 117 0.18 -32.11 15.49
N LYS A 118 0.10 -32.66 16.70
CA LYS A 118 -0.40 -34.02 16.90
C LYS A 118 -1.83 -34.06 16.35
N ALA A 119 -2.05 -34.95 15.39
CA ALA A 119 -3.34 -35.28 14.80
C ALA A 119 -4.27 -35.90 15.86
#